data_AF-A0A1B6DWG1-F1
#
_entry.id   AF-A0A1B6DWG1-F1
#
_cell.length_a   1.000
_cell.length_b   1.000
_cell.length_c   1.000
_cell.angle_alpha   90.00
_cell.angle_beta   90.00
_cell.angle_gamma   90.00
#
_symmetry.space_group_name_H-M   'P 1'
#
loop_
_entity.id
_entity.type
_entity.pdbx_description
1 polymer ?
#
loop_
_entity_poly.entity_id
_entity_poly.type
_entity_poly.pdbx_seq_one_letter_code
_entity_poly.pdbx_strand_id
1 'polypeptide(L)'
;MKIAVEGCAHGELEKIYESVKFLEIQEGIKVDLLICCGDFQSTRNKEDLRCMAVPPKYQQMCSFHKYYSGEKTAPILTIFIGGNHEASNYLQELPYGGWVAPNIYYMGYASVLNIGGVRIGGISGIYKGHDYMKGHFEKVPYNDQTKRSVYHVRNLEVFRLKQVKEPIDIMFSHDWPRGVYNYGNVGQLLKIKPFFMKEVQADELGSIPCEELLRELKPKFWFSGHLHVKFAAIVPHPEVGGQRRFTKFLALDKCLPRRKFLQILDVPSDSNKPIDLEYDLEWLSILHLTNHLLSVKRGYIYMPDQSSHERSDFTPTIEEKNLVLNRFENNLKVPSNFIRTAPVYDAKVTGNGQPSAYINYQTKTFCEKLGIDDPVQLLLEQHNSSSSAISLSSFLSPDKSVDLSSQCSSQTDIITSRSYDDSFTLSR
;
A
#
# COMPACT_ATOMS: atom_id res chain seq x y z
N MET A 1 14.27 -19.70 -4.05
CA MET A 1 14.53 -18.28 -4.40
C MET A 1 15.14 -17.58 -3.21
N LYS A 2 16.21 -16.81 -3.40
CA LYS A 2 16.78 -15.95 -2.36
C LYS A 2 16.08 -14.59 -2.41
N ILE A 3 15.34 -14.27 -1.36
CA ILE A 3 14.57 -13.03 -1.27
C ILE A 3 15.20 -12.15 -0.19
N ALA A 4 15.60 -10.94 -0.56
CA ALA A 4 15.94 -9.90 0.39
C ALA A 4 14.67 -9.17 0.83
N VAL A 5 14.49 -8.99 2.15
CA VAL A 5 13.38 -8.25 2.73
C VAL A 5 13.93 -7.01 3.43
N GLU A 6 13.34 -5.87 3.15
CA GLU A 6 13.69 -4.55 3.68
C GLU A 6 12.50 -3.96 4.44
N GLY A 7 12.79 -3.30 5.56
CA GLY A 7 11.79 -2.66 6.45
C GLY A 7 11.24 -1.35 5.88
N CYS A 8 11.87 -0.22 6.26
CA CYS A 8 11.51 1.12 5.76
C CYS A 8 12.68 1.76 5.02
N ALA A 9 12.51 2.01 3.71
CA ALA A 9 13.59 2.45 2.86
C ALA A 9 13.96 3.93 3.04
N HIS A 10 12.97 4.80 3.26
CA HIS A 10 13.07 6.27 3.27
C HIS A 10 13.92 6.85 2.12
N GLY A 11 13.76 6.29 0.92
CA GLY A 11 14.45 6.74 -0.30
C GLY A 11 15.95 6.36 -0.40
N GLU A 12 16.49 5.58 0.55
CA GLU A 12 17.90 5.16 0.60
C GLU A 12 18.23 3.98 -0.33
N LEU A 13 17.63 3.94 -1.52
CA LEU A 13 17.69 2.82 -2.47
C LEU A 13 19.12 2.44 -2.86
N GLU A 14 20.00 3.41 -3.08
CA GLU A 14 21.40 3.14 -3.38
C GLU A 14 22.07 2.33 -2.26
N LYS A 15 21.87 2.72 -0.99
CA LYS A 15 22.44 2.00 0.16
C LYS A 15 21.83 0.61 0.32
N ILE A 16 20.53 0.46 0.03
CA ILE A 16 19.85 -0.84 0.08
C ILE A 16 20.46 -1.79 -0.96
N TYR A 17 20.58 -1.34 -2.22
CA TYR A 17 21.19 -2.15 -3.27
C TYR A 17 22.67 -2.45 -3.02
N GLU A 18 23.45 -1.49 -2.53
CA GLU A 18 24.83 -1.71 -2.10
C GLU A 18 24.92 -2.75 -0.97
N SER A 19 24.01 -2.71 0.00
CA SER A 19 23.97 -3.67 1.10
C SER A 19 23.60 -5.08 0.62
N VAL A 20 22.62 -5.20 -0.28
CA VAL A 20 22.29 -6.49 -0.91
C VAL A 20 23.49 -7.02 -1.69
N LYS A 21 24.16 -6.16 -2.47
CA LYS A 21 25.33 -6.56 -3.25
C LYS A 21 26.50 -7.02 -2.38
N PHE A 22 26.73 -6.33 -1.26
CA PHE A 22 27.73 -6.71 -0.28
C PHE A 22 27.43 -8.10 0.30
N LEU A 23 26.17 -8.39 0.67
CA LEU A 23 25.76 -9.70 1.18
C LEU A 23 25.86 -10.81 0.11
N GLU A 24 25.49 -10.53 -1.14
CA GLU A 24 25.70 -11.47 -2.26
C GLU A 24 27.16 -11.94 -2.34
N ILE A 25 28.10 -10.98 -2.29
CA ILE A 25 29.54 -11.26 -2.36
C ILE A 25 30.01 -12.00 -1.11
N GLN A 26 29.64 -11.52 0.07
CA GLN A 26 30.12 -12.09 1.34
C GLN A 26 29.64 -13.53 1.55
N GLU A 27 28.39 -13.84 1.17
CA GLU A 27 27.78 -15.14 1.39
C GLU A 27 27.88 -16.07 0.17
N GLY A 28 28.37 -15.58 -0.98
CA GLY A 28 28.46 -16.37 -2.21
C GLY A 28 27.10 -16.76 -2.77
N ILE A 29 26.10 -15.87 -2.65
CA ILE A 29 24.73 -16.08 -3.11
C ILE A 29 24.32 -15.04 -4.14
N LYS A 30 23.24 -15.32 -4.87
CA LYS A 30 22.55 -14.35 -5.73
C LYS A 30 21.18 -14.07 -5.13
N VAL A 31 20.82 -12.80 -4.97
CA VAL A 31 19.46 -12.40 -4.58
C VAL A 31 18.62 -12.24 -5.84
N ASP A 32 17.46 -12.90 -5.83
CA ASP A 32 16.53 -12.96 -6.96
C ASP A 32 15.48 -11.84 -6.90
N LEU A 33 15.06 -11.46 -5.69
CA LEU A 33 13.99 -10.51 -5.43
C LEU A 33 14.31 -9.65 -4.19
N LEU A 34 14.01 -8.35 -4.27
CA LEU A 34 13.95 -7.44 -3.13
C LEU A 34 12.49 -7.07 -2.83
N ILE A 35 12.06 -7.25 -1.58
CA ILE A 35 10.76 -6.81 -1.07
C ILE A 35 10.97 -5.66 -0.08
N CYS A 36 10.38 -4.50 -0.34
CA CYS A 36 10.37 -3.36 0.58
C CYS A 36 8.99 -3.20 1.24
N CYS A 37 8.94 -3.18 2.58
CA CYS A 37 7.69 -3.14 3.33
C CYS A 37 7.08 -1.74 3.47
N GLY A 38 7.55 -0.75 2.70
CA GLY A 38 6.99 0.59 2.63
C GLY A 38 7.94 1.69 3.09
N ASP A 39 7.38 2.89 3.22
CA ASP A 39 8.16 4.13 3.28
C ASP A 39 9.24 4.16 2.19
N PHE A 40 8.86 3.74 0.98
CA PHE A 40 9.79 3.56 -0.14
C PHE A 40 10.30 4.91 -0.65
N GLN A 41 9.42 5.92 -0.63
CA GLN A 41 9.67 7.29 -1.03
C GLN A 41 10.05 7.43 -2.51
N SER A 42 9.14 7.02 -3.39
CA SER A 42 9.25 7.08 -4.86
C SER A 42 9.16 8.51 -5.45
N THR A 43 9.87 9.47 -4.86
CA THR A 43 9.82 10.89 -5.26
C THR A 43 10.53 11.15 -6.60
N ARG A 44 9.78 11.58 -7.62
CA ARG A 44 10.29 11.83 -8.99
C ARG A 44 10.93 13.21 -9.11
N ASN A 45 10.39 14.20 -8.40
CA ASN A 45 10.81 15.60 -8.41
C ASN A 45 10.40 16.33 -7.11
N LYS A 46 10.63 17.66 -7.04
CA LYS A 46 10.35 18.47 -5.85
C LYS A 46 8.85 18.65 -5.55
N GLU A 47 7.98 18.54 -6.54
CA GLU A 47 6.54 18.68 -6.35
C GLU A 47 5.96 17.46 -5.62
N ASP A 48 6.46 16.26 -5.92
CA ASP A 48 6.11 15.03 -5.19
C ASP A 48 6.46 15.13 -3.69
N LEU A 49 7.56 15.81 -3.32
CA LEU A 49 7.90 16.05 -1.90
C LEU A 49 6.81 16.85 -1.17
N ARG A 50 6.06 17.70 -1.87
CA ARG A 50 4.97 18.49 -1.28
C ARG A 50 3.72 17.65 -1.02
N CYS A 51 3.60 16.51 -1.69
CA CYS A 51 2.53 15.53 -1.49
C CYS A 51 2.84 14.53 -0.36
N MET A 52 4.07 14.50 0.14
CA MET A 52 4.48 13.62 1.22
C MET A 52 4.12 14.21 2.60
N ALA A 53 3.55 13.40 3.48
CA ALA A 53 3.20 13.79 4.86
C ALA A 53 4.43 13.81 5.79
N VAL A 54 5.44 14.58 5.41
CA VAL A 54 6.68 14.80 6.18
C VAL A 54 6.85 16.30 6.40
N PRO A 55 7.19 16.76 7.62
CA PRO A 55 7.48 18.16 7.89
C PRO A 55 8.52 18.73 6.90
N PRO A 56 8.33 19.93 6.32
CA PRO A 56 9.19 20.44 5.24
C PRO A 56 10.70 20.39 5.51
N LYS A 57 11.13 20.64 6.76
CA LYS A 57 12.54 20.60 7.18
C LYS A 57 13.21 19.22 7.10
N TYR A 58 12.41 18.15 7.00
CA TYR A 58 12.89 16.77 6.93
C TYR A 58 12.69 16.15 5.55
N GLN A 59 12.10 16.88 4.60
CA GLN A 59 11.91 16.40 3.23
C GLN A 59 13.27 16.35 2.51
N GLN A 60 13.58 15.21 1.90
CA GLN A 60 14.80 15.00 1.10
C GLN A 60 14.42 14.30 -0.19
N MET A 61 15.07 14.66 -1.31
CA MET A 61 14.84 13.98 -2.61
C MET A 61 15.37 12.54 -2.66
N CYS A 62 16.31 12.22 -1.78
CA CYS A 62 17.03 10.95 -1.73
C CYS A 62 17.47 10.48 -3.14
N SER A 63 17.27 9.21 -3.50
CA SER A 63 17.87 8.63 -4.71
C SER A 63 16.87 8.14 -5.78
N PHE A 64 15.57 8.04 -5.48
CA PHE A 64 14.59 7.44 -6.41
C PHE A 64 14.52 8.15 -7.78
N HIS A 65 14.60 9.49 -7.81
CA HIS A 65 14.55 10.27 -9.04
C HIS A 65 15.61 9.86 -10.10
N LYS A 66 16.74 9.27 -9.68
CA LYS A 66 17.76 8.72 -10.58
C LYS A 66 17.28 7.46 -11.32
N TYR A 67 16.51 6.61 -10.64
CA TYR A 67 15.89 5.42 -11.25
C TYR A 67 14.73 5.81 -12.16
N TYR A 68 13.93 6.78 -11.72
CA TYR A 68 12.83 7.33 -12.52
C TYR A 68 13.32 7.99 -13.83
N SER A 69 14.42 8.74 -13.76
CA SER A 69 14.99 9.44 -14.92
C SER A 69 15.75 8.53 -15.89
N GLY A 70 16.16 7.33 -15.45
CA GLY A 70 17.01 6.42 -16.20
C GLY A 70 18.51 6.63 -16.00
N GLU A 71 18.94 7.53 -15.11
CA GLU A 71 20.34 7.65 -14.70
C GLU A 71 20.84 6.35 -14.05
N LYS A 72 19.96 5.66 -13.30
CA LYS A 72 20.22 4.35 -12.72
C LYS A 72 19.13 3.35 -13.08
N THR A 73 19.46 2.07 -12.99
CA THR A 73 18.51 0.95 -13.12
C THR A 73 18.64 0.07 -11.89
N ALA A 74 17.51 -0.41 -11.35
CA ALA A 74 17.54 -1.29 -10.19
C ALA A 74 18.23 -2.62 -10.58
N PRO A 75 19.27 -3.04 -9.84
CA PRO A 75 20.09 -4.21 -10.21
C PRO A 75 19.39 -5.55 -9.93
N ILE A 76 18.27 -5.52 -9.20
CA ILE A 76 17.50 -6.68 -8.75
C ILE A 76 16.03 -6.29 -8.86
N LEU A 77 15.18 -7.24 -9.28
CA LEU A 77 13.73 -7.03 -9.28
C LEU A 77 13.30 -6.60 -7.89
N THR A 78 12.68 -5.42 -7.81
CA THR A 78 12.27 -4.81 -6.55
C THR A 78 10.77 -4.64 -6.55
N ILE A 79 10.07 -5.23 -5.57
CA ILE A 79 8.66 -4.97 -5.33
C ILE A 79 8.48 -4.24 -4.01
N PHE A 80 7.48 -3.37 -3.93
CA PHE A 80 7.19 -2.65 -2.70
C PHE A 80 5.71 -2.31 -2.55
N ILE A 81 5.29 -2.09 -1.31
CA ILE A 81 4.02 -1.50 -0.91
C ILE A 81 4.27 -0.07 -0.40
N GLY A 82 3.23 0.75 -0.30
CA GLY A 82 3.34 2.09 0.28
C GLY A 82 3.33 2.05 1.81
N GLY A 83 4.08 2.96 2.45
CA GLY A 83 3.96 3.31 3.86
C GLY A 83 3.23 4.64 4.08
N ASN A 84 3.67 5.42 5.06
CA ASN A 84 3.12 6.75 5.36
C ASN A 84 4.04 7.90 4.89
N HIS A 85 5.29 7.62 4.52
CA HIS A 85 6.23 8.60 3.95
C HIS A 85 6.46 8.36 2.47
N GLU A 86 5.42 8.63 1.68
CA GLU A 86 5.43 8.36 0.25
C GLU A 86 5.22 9.62 -0.60
N ALA A 87 5.65 9.53 -1.87
CA ALA A 87 5.11 10.37 -2.92
C ALA A 87 3.69 9.88 -3.25
N SER A 88 2.73 10.12 -2.34
CA SER A 88 1.38 9.54 -2.42
C SER A 88 0.64 9.88 -3.70
N ASN A 89 0.92 11.05 -4.28
CA ASN A 89 0.38 11.44 -5.58
C ASN A 89 0.85 10.51 -6.70
N TYR A 90 2.11 10.08 -6.68
CA TYR A 90 2.63 9.14 -7.68
C TYR A 90 2.11 7.72 -7.44
N LEU A 91 2.03 7.27 -6.19
CA LEU A 91 1.47 5.95 -5.89
C LEU A 91 -0.04 5.88 -6.20
N GLN A 92 -0.77 6.97 -6.00
CA GLN A 92 -2.19 7.10 -6.35
C GLN A 92 -2.43 7.00 -7.87
N GLU A 93 -1.45 7.32 -8.71
CA GLU A 93 -1.51 7.08 -10.16
C GLU A 93 -1.53 5.57 -10.52
N LEU A 94 -1.18 4.68 -9.58
CA LEU A 94 -0.99 3.24 -9.78
C LEU A 94 -1.77 2.40 -8.73
N PRO A 95 -3.09 2.55 -8.58
CA PRO A 95 -3.87 1.94 -7.50
C PRO A 95 -3.90 0.41 -7.56
N TYR A 96 -3.75 -0.18 -8.75
CA TYR A 96 -3.68 -1.63 -9.00
C TYR A 96 -2.24 -2.15 -9.19
N GLY A 97 -1.25 -1.30 -8.92
CA GLY A 97 0.16 -1.57 -9.12
C GLY A 97 0.69 -1.21 -10.51
N GLY A 98 2.01 -1.15 -10.62
CA GLY A 98 2.70 -0.81 -11.86
C GLY A 98 4.17 -0.51 -11.67
N TRP A 99 4.91 -0.41 -12.76
CA TRP A 99 6.31 -0.04 -12.74
C TRP A 99 6.43 1.45 -12.39
N VAL A 100 7.19 1.75 -11.34
CA VAL A 100 7.52 3.14 -10.96
C VAL A 100 8.87 3.58 -11.53
N ALA A 101 9.69 2.61 -11.91
CA ALA A 101 10.92 2.73 -12.67
C ALA A 101 11.25 1.36 -13.27
N PRO A 102 12.18 1.25 -14.23
CA PRO A 102 12.60 -0.05 -14.74
C PRO A 102 13.07 -0.96 -13.60
N ASN A 103 12.50 -2.17 -13.51
CA ASN A 103 12.80 -3.19 -12.51
C ASN A 103 12.38 -2.85 -11.06
N ILE A 104 11.54 -1.81 -10.86
CA ILE A 104 10.92 -1.45 -9.58
C ILE A 104 9.39 -1.38 -9.74
N TYR A 105 8.68 -2.28 -9.08
CA TYR A 105 7.23 -2.44 -9.18
C TYR A 105 6.51 -2.09 -7.88
N TYR A 106 5.57 -1.15 -7.95
CA TYR A 106 4.65 -0.86 -6.86
C TYR A 106 3.47 -1.82 -6.90
N MET A 107 3.10 -2.41 -5.75
CA MET A 107 2.00 -3.38 -5.66
C MET A 107 0.58 -2.77 -5.65
N GLY A 108 0.45 -1.45 -5.72
CA GLY A 108 -0.85 -0.79 -5.61
C GLY A 108 -1.36 -0.70 -4.17
N TYR A 109 -2.61 -0.32 -4.00
CA TYR A 109 -3.25 -0.26 -2.67
C TYR A 109 -3.28 -1.65 -2.01
N ALA A 110 -3.56 -2.68 -2.80
CA ALA A 110 -3.32 -4.07 -2.48
C ALA A 110 -3.19 -4.89 -3.78
N SER A 111 -2.43 -5.98 -3.75
CA SER A 111 -2.44 -6.97 -4.82
C SER A 111 -1.92 -8.33 -4.38
N VAL A 112 -2.17 -9.34 -5.23
CA VAL A 112 -1.45 -10.63 -5.22
C VAL A 112 -0.75 -10.79 -6.57
N LEU A 113 0.52 -11.18 -6.53
CA LEU A 113 1.38 -11.38 -7.69
C LEU A 113 2.08 -12.74 -7.58
N ASN A 114 2.53 -13.28 -8.73
CA ASN A 114 3.32 -14.50 -8.80
C ASN A 114 4.73 -14.17 -9.31
N ILE A 115 5.77 -14.65 -8.61
CA ILE A 115 7.18 -14.48 -9.00
C ILE A 115 7.93 -15.79 -8.76
N GLY A 116 8.47 -16.41 -9.81
CA GLY A 116 9.22 -17.67 -9.67
C GLY A 116 8.42 -18.80 -9.01
N GLY A 117 7.09 -18.80 -9.19
CA GLY A 117 6.19 -19.75 -8.54
C GLY A 117 5.87 -19.46 -7.07
N VAL A 118 6.32 -18.32 -6.52
CA VAL A 118 5.96 -17.83 -5.18
C VAL A 118 4.80 -16.85 -5.30
N ARG A 119 3.72 -17.08 -4.55
CA ARG A 119 2.54 -16.22 -4.53
C ARG A 119 2.63 -15.20 -3.41
N ILE A 120 2.66 -13.92 -3.78
CA ILE A 120 3.01 -12.81 -2.90
C ILE A 120 1.86 -11.81 -2.85
N GLY A 121 1.26 -11.64 -1.67
CA GLY A 121 0.27 -10.62 -1.39
C GLY A 121 0.87 -9.40 -0.70
N GLY A 122 0.33 -8.21 -0.96
CA GLY A 122 0.75 -6.96 -0.33
C GLY A 122 -0.44 -6.04 -0.05
N ILE A 123 -0.39 -5.30 1.04
CA ILE A 123 -1.33 -4.22 1.36
C ILE A 123 -0.57 -2.95 1.77
N SER A 124 -0.83 -1.86 1.05
CA SER A 124 -0.19 -0.56 1.26
C SER A 124 -0.88 0.25 2.34
N GLY A 125 -0.10 1.09 3.02
CA GLY A 125 -0.58 2.12 3.92
C GLY A 125 -0.60 1.71 5.40
N ILE A 126 -1.16 2.62 6.21
CA ILE A 126 -1.32 2.43 7.66
C ILE A 126 -2.79 2.49 8.07
N TYR A 127 -3.14 1.83 9.17
CA TYR A 127 -4.53 1.80 9.62
C TYR A 127 -4.91 3.04 10.45
N LYS A 128 -5.99 3.72 10.05
CA LYS A 128 -6.69 4.72 10.87
C LYS A 128 -8.20 4.50 10.76
N GLY A 129 -8.83 4.12 11.88
CA GLY A 129 -10.25 3.71 11.90
C GLY A 129 -11.23 4.75 11.35
N HIS A 130 -10.93 6.05 11.50
CA HIS A 130 -11.81 7.12 11.01
C HIS A 130 -11.83 7.30 9.48
N ASP A 131 -10.86 6.72 8.76
CA ASP A 131 -10.83 6.72 7.29
C ASP A 131 -11.10 5.35 6.68
N TYR A 132 -11.02 4.28 7.48
CA TYR A 132 -11.12 2.89 7.02
C TYR A 132 -12.37 2.60 6.18
N MET A 133 -13.52 3.15 6.58
CA MET A 133 -14.80 2.92 5.90
C MET A 133 -15.05 3.88 4.73
N LYS A 134 -14.14 4.80 4.40
CA LYS A 134 -14.36 5.80 3.34
C LYS A 134 -13.96 5.27 1.97
N GLY A 135 -14.39 5.95 0.91
CA GLY A 135 -13.79 5.78 -0.41
C GLY A 135 -12.39 6.39 -0.51
N HIS A 136 -11.78 6.27 -1.69
CA HIS A 136 -10.54 6.96 -2.07
C HIS A 136 -10.88 8.32 -2.66
N PHE A 137 -11.14 9.31 -1.81
CA PHE A 137 -11.64 10.64 -2.19
C PHE A 137 -10.52 11.69 -2.34
N GLU A 138 -9.30 11.35 -1.95
CA GLU A 138 -8.16 12.24 -1.95
C GLU A 138 -7.71 12.55 -3.37
N LYS A 139 -7.47 13.83 -3.65
CA LYS A 139 -7.02 14.30 -4.97
C LYS A 139 -5.99 15.42 -4.79
N VAL A 140 -4.96 15.41 -5.63
CA VAL A 140 -4.01 16.53 -5.69
C VAL A 140 -4.65 17.79 -6.32
N PRO A 141 -4.31 18.99 -5.83
CA PRO A 141 -3.42 19.26 -4.70
C PRO A 141 -4.07 18.89 -3.34
N TYR A 142 -3.32 18.18 -2.50
CA TYR A 142 -3.78 17.77 -1.18
C TYR A 142 -3.77 18.93 -0.18
N ASN A 143 -4.72 18.94 0.74
CA ASN A 143 -4.60 19.69 1.98
C ASN A 143 -3.91 18.82 3.05
N ASP A 144 -3.67 19.36 4.25
CA ASP A 144 -2.98 18.60 5.30
C ASP A 144 -3.73 17.35 5.77
N GLN A 145 -5.06 17.33 5.65
CA GLN A 145 -5.86 16.15 5.97
C GLN A 145 -5.74 15.09 4.87
N THR A 146 -5.98 15.44 3.61
CA THR A 146 -5.97 14.50 2.49
C THR A 146 -4.57 13.97 2.18
N LYS A 147 -3.54 14.75 2.49
CA LYS A 147 -2.14 14.32 2.43
C LYS A 147 -1.83 13.15 3.38
N ARG A 148 -2.58 13.04 4.49
CA ARG A 148 -2.47 11.93 5.44
C ARG A 148 -3.42 10.79 5.07
N SER A 149 -4.67 11.12 4.79
CA SER A 149 -5.69 10.09 4.56
C SER A 149 -5.47 9.27 3.28
N VAL A 150 -4.73 9.79 2.29
CA VAL A 150 -4.42 9.11 1.01
C VAL A 150 -3.66 7.79 1.20
N TYR A 151 -2.85 7.65 2.25
CA TYR A 151 -2.13 6.40 2.54
C TYR A 151 -2.77 5.58 3.66
N HIS A 152 -3.96 5.97 4.14
CA HIS A 152 -4.66 5.14 5.11
C HIS A 152 -5.31 3.93 4.42
N VAL A 153 -5.25 2.75 5.03
CA VAL A 153 -5.90 1.53 4.53
C VAL A 153 -7.42 1.74 4.44
N ARG A 154 -8.09 1.24 3.38
CA ARG A 154 -9.56 1.19 3.27
C ARG A 154 -10.08 -0.24 3.41
N ASN A 155 -11.34 -0.35 3.80
CA ASN A 155 -12.04 -1.62 3.97
C ASN A 155 -12.21 -2.39 2.64
N LEU A 156 -12.23 -1.70 1.50
CA LEU A 156 -12.34 -2.30 0.17
C LEU A 156 -11.20 -3.27 -0.12
N GLU A 157 -9.95 -2.85 0.05
CA GLU A 157 -8.79 -3.70 -0.23
C GLU A 157 -8.73 -4.90 0.73
N VAL A 158 -9.08 -4.70 1.99
CA VAL A 158 -9.15 -5.76 3.00
C VAL A 158 -10.25 -6.76 2.66
N PHE A 159 -11.43 -6.27 2.25
CA PHE A 159 -12.52 -7.11 1.79
C PHE A 159 -12.12 -7.96 0.59
N ARG A 160 -11.49 -7.36 -0.42
CA ARG A 160 -10.98 -8.05 -1.61
C ARG A 160 -9.96 -9.13 -1.26
N LEU A 161 -8.98 -8.82 -0.40
CA LEU A 161 -7.98 -9.79 0.02
C LEU A 161 -8.62 -10.97 0.77
N LYS A 162 -9.65 -10.77 1.61
CA LYS A 162 -10.37 -11.85 2.30
C LYS A 162 -11.10 -12.83 1.35
N GLN A 163 -11.30 -12.47 0.08
CA GLN A 163 -11.89 -13.34 -0.95
C GLN A 163 -10.88 -14.32 -1.55
N VAL A 164 -9.58 -14.11 -1.34
CA VAL A 164 -8.52 -15.01 -1.85
C VAL A 164 -8.58 -16.34 -1.08
N LYS A 165 -8.74 -17.45 -1.81
CA LYS A 165 -8.82 -18.80 -1.21
C LYS A 165 -7.62 -19.66 -1.54
N GLU A 166 -6.95 -19.43 -2.66
CA GLU A 166 -5.70 -20.13 -2.94
C GLU A 166 -4.62 -19.71 -1.91
N PRO A 167 -3.69 -20.61 -1.51
CA PRO A 167 -2.67 -20.28 -0.52
C PRO A 167 -1.77 -19.13 -0.96
N ILE A 168 -1.42 -18.24 -0.03
CA ILE A 168 -0.40 -17.19 -0.22
C ILE A 168 0.88 -17.63 0.49
N ASP A 169 2.02 -17.53 -0.18
CA ASP A 169 3.32 -17.86 0.41
C ASP A 169 3.82 -16.73 1.30
N ILE A 170 3.77 -15.50 0.79
CA ILE A 170 4.26 -14.30 1.46
C ILE A 170 3.14 -13.26 1.45
N MET A 171 2.80 -12.73 2.62
CA MET A 171 2.02 -11.49 2.73
C MET A 171 2.91 -10.41 3.32
N PHE A 172 2.73 -9.15 2.94
CA PHE A 172 3.41 -8.06 3.62
C PHE A 172 2.57 -6.79 3.70
N SER A 173 2.79 -6.04 4.79
CA SER A 173 2.07 -4.83 5.16
C SER A 173 3.05 -3.85 5.82
N HIS A 174 2.81 -2.55 5.71
CA HIS A 174 3.69 -1.58 6.38
C HIS A 174 3.55 -1.67 7.90
N ASP A 175 2.32 -1.49 8.39
CA ASP A 175 1.96 -1.73 9.78
C ASP A 175 2.04 -3.21 10.14
N TRP A 176 2.32 -3.50 11.41
CA TRP A 176 2.27 -4.86 11.91
C TRP A 176 0.82 -5.32 12.07
N PRO A 177 0.49 -6.59 11.83
CA PRO A 177 -0.75 -7.18 12.32
C PRO A 177 -0.87 -6.95 13.83
N ARG A 178 -2.00 -6.42 14.28
CA ARG A 178 -2.24 -6.20 15.70
C ARG A 178 -2.13 -7.52 16.47
N GLY A 179 -1.56 -7.46 17.67
CA GLY A 179 -1.40 -8.63 18.55
C GLY A 179 -0.26 -9.57 18.16
N VAL A 180 0.44 -9.37 17.04
CA VAL A 180 1.54 -10.25 16.59
C VAL A 180 2.70 -10.34 17.61
N TYR A 181 2.87 -9.30 18.42
CA TYR A 181 3.86 -9.24 19.49
C TYR A 181 3.64 -10.32 20.57
N ASN A 182 2.43 -10.85 20.73
CA ASN A 182 2.12 -11.93 21.67
C ASN A 182 2.78 -13.27 21.29
N TYR A 183 3.27 -13.39 20.06
CA TYR A 183 3.85 -14.61 19.49
C TYR A 183 5.38 -14.55 19.33
N GLY A 184 6.02 -13.54 19.94
CA GLY A 184 7.47 -13.34 19.94
C GLY A 184 7.98 -12.86 21.31
N ASN A 185 9.21 -12.35 21.35
CA ASN A 185 9.82 -11.87 22.60
C ASN A 185 9.38 -10.44 22.94
N VAL A 186 8.14 -10.28 23.40
CA VAL A 186 7.58 -8.97 23.80
C VAL A 186 8.41 -8.30 24.90
N GLY A 187 9.02 -9.07 25.80
CA GLY A 187 9.91 -8.54 26.84
C GLY A 187 11.14 -7.83 26.26
N GLN A 188 11.75 -8.39 25.21
CA GLN A 188 12.84 -7.73 24.49
C GLN A 188 12.34 -6.51 23.70
N LEU A 189 11.17 -6.61 23.06
CA LEU A 189 10.56 -5.49 22.34
C LEU A 189 10.37 -4.27 23.26
N LEU A 190 9.77 -4.49 24.44
CA LEU A 190 9.51 -3.42 25.41
C LEU A 190 10.79 -2.88 26.07
N LYS A 191 11.88 -3.66 26.13
CA LYS A 191 13.20 -3.12 26.51
C LYS A 191 13.76 -2.16 25.47
N ILE A 192 13.58 -2.45 24.17
CA ILE A 192 14.07 -1.61 23.07
C ILE A 192 13.15 -0.39 22.87
N LYS A 193 11.83 -0.57 23.00
CA LYS A 193 10.79 0.43 22.79
C LYS A 193 9.81 0.48 23.97
N PRO A 194 10.20 1.05 25.13
CA PRO A 194 9.35 1.04 26.33
C PRO A 194 8.00 1.74 26.15
N PHE A 195 7.92 2.70 25.23
CA PHE A 195 6.68 3.45 24.96
C PHE A 195 5.55 2.59 24.37
N PHE A 196 5.86 1.43 23.77
CA PHE A 196 4.83 0.48 23.32
C PHE A 196 4.11 -0.23 24.47
N MET A 197 4.58 -0.10 25.72
CA MET A 197 4.02 -0.83 26.86
C MET A 197 2.51 -0.59 27.03
N LYS A 198 2.04 0.65 26.87
CA LYS A 198 0.62 0.98 27.01
C LYS A 198 -0.22 0.33 25.92
N GLU A 199 0.21 0.43 24.67
CA GLU A 199 -0.50 -0.12 23.52
C GLU A 199 -0.52 -1.66 23.55
N VAL A 200 0.58 -2.28 23.98
CA VAL A 200 0.64 -3.74 24.18
C VAL A 200 -0.31 -4.19 25.29
N GLN A 201 -0.39 -3.44 26.40
CA GLN A 201 -1.32 -3.74 27.50
C GLN A 201 -2.79 -3.54 27.12
N ALA A 202 -3.08 -2.57 26.24
CA ALA A 202 -4.42 -2.27 25.76
C ALA A 202 -4.84 -3.11 24.55
N ASP A 203 -3.96 -3.95 24.01
CA ASP A 203 -4.15 -4.70 22.77
C ASP A 203 -4.45 -3.80 21.54
N GLU A 204 -3.68 -2.72 21.42
CA GLU A 204 -3.84 -1.67 20.42
C GLU A 204 -2.66 -1.56 19.45
N LEU A 205 -1.49 -2.15 19.77
CA LEU A 205 -0.29 -2.02 18.93
C LEU A 205 -0.46 -2.76 17.60
N GLY A 206 -0.53 -2.00 16.50
CA GLY A 206 -0.61 -2.53 15.14
C GLY A 206 -1.97 -2.33 14.47
N SER A 207 -2.14 -2.97 13.32
CA SER A 207 -3.27 -2.80 12.41
C SER A 207 -4.30 -3.91 12.59
N ILE A 208 -5.53 -3.52 12.94
CA ILE A 208 -6.69 -4.44 13.05
C ILE A 208 -6.96 -5.12 11.71
N PRO A 209 -7.02 -4.42 10.57
CA PRO A 209 -7.23 -5.10 9.29
C PRO A 209 -6.12 -6.08 8.92
N CYS A 210 -4.85 -5.78 9.27
CA CYS A 210 -3.75 -6.72 9.03
C CYS A 210 -3.84 -7.95 9.93
N GLU A 211 -4.34 -7.82 11.17
CA GLU A 211 -4.66 -8.96 12.02
C GLU A 211 -5.73 -9.86 11.40
N GLU A 212 -6.82 -9.27 10.88
CA GLU A 212 -7.87 -10.02 10.20
C GLU A 212 -7.32 -10.80 8.99
N LEU A 213 -6.52 -10.13 8.15
CA LEU A 213 -5.91 -10.73 6.97
C LEU A 213 -4.92 -11.85 7.35
N LEU A 214 -4.11 -11.67 8.39
CA LEU A 214 -3.20 -12.71 8.90
C LEU A 214 -3.97 -13.97 9.31
N ARG A 215 -5.10 -13.81 10.00
CA ARG A 215 -5.96 -14.92 10.44
C ARG A 215 -6.73 -15.56 9.29
N GLU A 216 -7.17 -14.78 8.31
CA GLU A 216 -7.93 -15.30 7.16
C GLU A 216 -7.01 -16.05 6.19
N LEU A 217 -5.96 -15.39 5.71
CA LEU A 217 -5.09 -15.87 4.63
C LEU A 217 -4.03 -16.87 5.08
N LYS A 218 -3.60 -16.80 6.35
CA LYS A 218 -2.66 -17.73 6.99
C LYS A 218 -1.40 -18.00 6.13
N PRO A 219 -0.70 -16.95 5.65
CA PRO A 219 0.43 -17.11 4.74
C PRO A 219 1.62 -17.79 5.43
N LYS A 220 2.56 -18.37 4.67
CA LYS A 220 3.77 -18.99 5.26
C LYS A 220 4.66 -17.94 5.93
N PHE A 221 4.76 -16.77 5.32
CA PHE A 221 5.52 -15.62 5.81
C PHE A 221 4.66 -14.36 5.87
N TRP A 222 4.91 -13.52 6.89
CA TRP A 222 4.39 -12.17 6.95
C TRP A 222 5.52 -11.18 7.23
N PHE A 223 5.69 -10.18 6.37
CA PHE A 223 6.72 -9.14 6.54
C PHE A 223 6.14 -7.76 6.84
N SER A 224 6.79 -7.00 7.72
CA SER A 224 6.38 -5.64 8.05
C SER A 224 7.53 -4.68 8.35
N GLY A 225 7.23 -3.38 8.32
CA GLY A 225 8.15 -2.29 8.65
C GLY A 225 7.62 -1.43 9.79
N HIS A 226 7.55 -0.11 9.55
CA HIS A 226 6.93 0.97 10.32
C HIS A 226 7.47 1.23 11.73
N LEU A 227 7.51 0.22 12.60
CA LEU A 227 7.82 0.39 14.03
C LEU A 227 9.32 0.56 14.35
N HIS A 228 10.18 0.53 13.32
CA HIS A 228 11.62 0.75 13.41
C HIS A 228 12.30 -0.11 14.50
N VAL A 229 12.02 -1.41 14.46
CA VAL A 229 12.60 -2.43 15.33
C VAL A 229 12.48 -3.80 14.68
N LYS A 230 13.58 -4.57 14.70
CA LYS A 230 13.52 -5.97 14.27
C LYS A 230 12.74 -6.79 15.30
N PHE A 231 11.75 -7.54 14.82
CA PHE A 231 10.98 -8.46 15.64
C PHE A 231 10.60 -9.70 14.84
N ALA A 232 10.63 -10.85 15.48
CA ALA A 232 10.26 -12.12 14.86
C ALA A 232 9.27 -12.85 15.76
N ALA A 233 8.27 -13.48 15.14
CA ALA A 233 7.22 -14.21 15.82
C ALA A 233 6.76 -15.41 14.99
N ILE A 234 6.19 -16.41 15.66
CA ILE A 234 5.61 -17.60 15.04
C ILE A 234 4.14 -17.66 15.43
N VAL A 235 3.26 -17.36 14.48
CA VAL A 235 1.82 -17.29 14.72
C VAL A 235 1.19 -18.64 14.37
N PRO A 236 0.67 -19.40 15.33
CA PRO A 236 0.00 -20.67 15.07
C PRO A 236 -1.40 -20.45 14.47
N HIS A 237 -1.76 -21.30 13.52
CA HIS A 237 -3.10 -21.34 12.94
C HIS A 237 -3.85 -22.60 13.35
N PRO A 238 -5.20 -22.58 13.34
CA PRO A 238 -6.01 -23.77 13.58
C PRO A 238 -5.57 -24.93 12.69
N GLU A 239 -5.54 -26.12 13.29
CA GLU A 239 -5.17 -27.36 12.62
C GLU A 239 -6.24 -27.74 11.59
N VAL A 240 -5.82 -28.05 10.37
CA VAL A 240 -6.70 -28.53 9.31
C VAL A 240 -6.15 -29.87 8.83
N GLY A 241 -6.96 -30.93 8.93
CA GLY A 241 -6.56 -32.26 8.47
C GLY A 241 -5.34 -32.86 9.20
N GLY A 242 -5.14 -32.55 10.48
CA GLY A 242 -4.02 -33.10 11.26
C GLY A 242 -2.69 -32.35 11.09
N GLN A 243 -2.67 -31.24 10.36
CA GLN A 243 -1.44 -30.47 10.10
C GLN A 243 -1.49 -29.09 10.75
N ARG A 244 -0.54 -28.84 11.66
CA ARG A 244 -0.33 -27.52 12.25
C ARG A 244 0.33 -26.60 11.23
N ARG A 245 -0.29 -25.45 11.00
CA ARG A 245 0.25 -24.39 10.14
C ARG A 245 0.68 -23.21 10.99
N PHE A 246 1.70 -22.50 10.53
CA PHE A 246 2.24 -21.33 11.19
C PHE A 246 2.57 -20.26 10.16
N THR A 247 2.39 -18.99 10.53
CA THR A 247 3.00 -17.87 9.83
C THR A 247 4.28 -17.45 10.53
N LYS A 248 5.37 -17.35 9.77
CA LYS A 248 6.64 -16.77 10.23
C LYS A 248 6.59 -15.26 10.01
N PHE A 249 6.39 -14.51 11.09
CA PHE A 249 6.38 -13.05 11.05
C PHE A 249 7.79 -12.50 11.22
N LEU A 250 8.16 -11.52 10.39
CA LEU A 250 9.40 -10.76 10.51
C LEU A 250 9.13 -9.27 10.24
N ALA A 251 9.41 -8.44 11.24
CA ALA A 251 9.51 -7.00 11.08
C ALA A 251 10.96 -6.55 11.07
N LEU A 252 11.26 -5.50 10.31
CA LEU A 252 12.61 -4.95 10.16
C LEU A 252 12.65 -3.45 10.47
N ASP A 253 13.85 -2.96 10.76
CA ASP A 253 14.11 -1.55 11.05
C ASP A 253 14.23 -0.73 9.75
N LYS A 254 14.41 0.59 9.88
CA LYS A 254 14.71 1.48 8.74
C LYS A 254 16.18 1.45 8.33
N CYS A 255 16.46 1.77 7.07
CA CYS A 255 17.81 1.79 6.48
C CYS A 255 18.73 2.87 7.08
N LEU A 256 19.25 2.62 8.29
CA LEU A 256 20.20 3.47 9.00
C LEU A 256 21.41 2.66 9.53
N PRO A 257 22.55 3.33 9.80
CA PRO A 257 23.73 2.67 10.33
C PRO A 257 23.44 1.84 11.58
N ARG A 258 24.00 0.62 11.61
CA ARG A 258 23.88 -0.34 12.74
C ARG A 258 22.45 -0.80 13.04
N ARG A 259 21.47 -0.53 12.16
CA ARG A 259 20.11 -1.04 12.28
C ARG A 259 19.94 -2.36 11.52
N LYS A 260 18.95 -3.14 11.92
CA LYS A 260 18.63 -4.44 11.32
C LYS A 260 17.49 -4.26 10.30
N PHE A 261 17.79 -3.59 9.19
CA PHE A 261 16.81 -3.18 8.20
C PHE A 261 16.65 -4.13 7.01
N LEU A 262 17.61 -5.04 6.82
CA LEU A 262 17.64 -5.98 5.70
C LEU A 262 17.85 -7.40 6.22
N GLN A 263 17.17 -8.37 5.63
CA GLN A 263 17.40 -9.79 5.87
C GLN A 263 17.17 -10.60 4.59
N ILE A 264 18.09 -11.51 4.27
CA ILE A 264 17.95 -12.45 3.16
C ILE A 264 17.33 -13.75 3.68
N LEU A 265 16.33 -14.25 2.98
CA LEU A 265 15.59 -15.47 3.29
C LEU A 265 15.65 -16.43 2.12
N ASP A 266 15.70 -17.73 2.42
CA ASP A 266 15.47 -18.78 1.44
C ASP A 266 13.99 -19.14 1.44
N VAL A 267 13.33 -18.88 0.32
CA VAL A 267 11.91 -19.20 0.12
C VAL A 267 11.80 -20.28 -0.95
N PRO A 268 11.13 -21.41 -0.67
CA PRO A 268 10.86 -22.44 -1.66
C PRO A 268 10.17 -21.83 -2.89
N SER A 269 10.71 -22.10 -4.06
CA SER A 269 10.24 -21.59 -5.35
C SER A 269 10.36 -22.68 -6.40
N ASP A 270 9.66 -22.52 -7.52
CA ASP A 270 9.78 -23.45 -8.65
C ASP A 270 11.02 -23.08 -9.47
N SER A 271 12.06 -23.90 -9.40
CA SER A 271 13.32 -23.68 -10.12
C SER A 271 13.18 -23.73 -11.64
N ASN A 272 12.06 -24.25 -12.17
CA ASN A 272 11.80 -24.31 -13.60
C ASN A 272 11.08 -23.06 -14.12
N LYS A 273 10.59 -22.20 -13.23
CA LYS A 273 9.94 -20.95 -13.61
C LYS A 273 10.95 -19.79 -13.64
N PRO A 274 10.88 -18.91 -14.65
CA PRO A 274 11.66 -17.68 -14.64
C PRO A 274 11.26 -16.80 -13.46
N ILE A 275 12.20 -15.98 -12.98
CA ILE A 275 11.92 -14.91 -12.00
C ILE A 275 11.32 -13.71 -12.75
N ASP A 276 10.16 -13.94 -13.36
CA ASP A 276 9.34 -12.93 -14.01
C ASP A 276 8.18 -12.53 -13.08
N LEU A 277 7.68 -11.32 -13.25
CA LEU A 277 6.51 -10.82 -12.55
C LEU A 277 5.24 -11.20 -13.33
N GLU A 278 4.31 -11.88 -12.67
CA GLU A 278 3.02 -12.30 -13.23
C GLU A 278 1.87 -11.81 -12.35
N TYR A 279 0.78 -11.38 -12.99
CA TYR A 279 -0.48 -11.13 -12.31
C TYR A 279 -1.06 -12.43 -11.75
N ASP A 280 -1.77 -12.33 -10.63
CA ASP A 280 -2.49 -13.46 -10.06
C ASP A 280 -3.93 -13.54 -10.60
N LEU A 281 -4.31 -14.69 -11.15
CA LEU A 281 -5.61 -14.84 -11.83
C LEU A 281 -6.80 -14.72 -10.86
N GLU A 282 -6.68 -15.28 -9.65
CA GLU A 282 -7.72 -15.16 -8.63
C GLU A 282 -7.89 -13.71 -8.20
N TRP A 283 -6.78 -12.99 -7.96
CA TRP A 283 -6.81 -11.58 -7.62
C TRP A 283 -7.41 -10.70 -8.73
N LEU A 284 -7.01 -10.89 -9.99
CA LEU A 284 -7.60 -10.17 -11.12
C LEU A 284 -9.11 -10.39 -11.21
N SER A 285 -9.55 -11.62 -10.95
CA SER A 285 -10.96 -11.97 -10.96
C SER A 285 -11.72 -11.31 -9.81
N ILE A 286 -11.14 -11.29 -8.60
CA ILE A 286 -11.71 -10.55 -7.46
C ILE A 286 -11.83 -9.06 -7.77
N LEU A 287 -10.80 -8.45 -8.37
CA LEU A 287 -10.85 -7.04 -8.79
C LEU A 287 -11.99 -6.77 -9.77
N HIS A 288 -12.15 -7.62 -10.79
CA HIS A 288 -13.22 -7.51 -11.77
C HIS A 288 -14.60 -7.61 -11.12
N LEU A 289 -14.83 -8.66 -10.31
CA LEU A 289 -16.12 -8.93 -9.69
C LEU A 289 -16.52 -7.88 -8.65
N THR A 290 -15.54 -7.24 -8.01
CA THR A 290 -15.75 -6.23 -6.96
C THR A 290 -15.55 -4.79 -7.47
N ASN A 291 -15.55 -4.56 -8.80
CA ASN A 291 -15.38 -3.21 -9.34
C ASN A 291 -16.47 -2.24 -8.85
N HIS A 292 -17.72 -2.70 -8.83
CA HIS A 292 -18.88 -1.92 -8.38
C HIS A 292 -18.81 -1.47 -6.90
N LEU A 293 -17.92 -2.06 -6.09
CA LEU A 293 -17.70 -1.66 -4.69
C LEU A 293 -16.70 -0.49 -4.56
N LEU A 294 -15.98 -0.14 -5.62
CA LEU A 294 -15.09 1.01 -5.63
C LEU A 294 -15.89 2.30 -5.44
N SER A 295 -15.40 3.14 -4.53
CA SER A 295 -15.96 4.47 -4.30
C SER A 295 -14.85 5.48 -4.13
N VAL A 296 -15.02 6.65 -4.75
CA VAL A 296 -14.17 7.83 -4.59
C VAL A 296 -14.85 8.91 -3.74
N LYS A 297 -15.91 8.55 -3.01
CA LYS A 297 -16.65 9.47 -2.13
C LYS A 297 -16.09 9.44 -0.71
N ARG A 298 -16.17 10.58 -0.01
CA ARG A 298 -15.73 10.72 1.38
C ARG A 298 -16.65 10.00 2.41
N GLY A 299 -17.88 9.67 2.01
CA GLY A 299 -18.85 9.01 2.88
C GLY A 299 -18.44 7.59 3.26
N TYR A 300 -19.10 7.04 4.27
CA TYR A 300 -18.89 5.64 4.67
C TYR A 300 -19.49 4.69 3.65
N ILE A 301 -18.71 3.68 3.28
CA ILE A 301 -19.01 2.65 2.30
C ILE A 301 -18.90 1.32 3.03
N TYR A 302 -20.00 0.59 3.12
CA TYR A 302 -20.05 -0.72 3.75
C TYR A 302 -19.83 -1.79 2.69
N MET A 303 -18.99 -2.76 3.01
CA MET A 303 -18.78 -3.92 2.14
C MET A 303 -19.92 -4.92 2.36
N PRO A 304 -20.34 -5.67 1.33
CA PRO A 304 -21.36 -6.70 1.48
C PRO A 304 -20.98 -7.72 2.54
N ASP A 305 -21.96 -8.16 3.31
CA ASP A 305 -21.81 -9.20 4.31
C ASP A 305 -22.90 -10.28 4.15
N GLN A 306 -22.84 -11.33 4.98
CA GLN A 306 -23.81 -12.43 4.92
C GLN A 306 -25.25 -12.02 5.27
N SER A 307 -25.45 -10.84 5.86
CA SER A 307 -26.77 -10.31 6.19
C SER A 307 -27.39 -9.49 5.05
N SER A 308 -26.57 -9.05 4.09
CA SER A 308 -27.03 -8.34 2.90
C SER A 308 -27.74 -9.27 1.91
N HIS A 309 -28.68 -8.73 1.12
CA HIS A 309 -29.33 -9.44 0.01
C HIS A 309 -28.46 -9.53 -1.25
N GLU A 310 -27.24 -8.97 -1.20
CA GLU A 310 -26.29 -8.92 -2.31
C GLU A 310 -25.22 -10.02 -2.18
N ARG A 311 -24.48 -10.29 -3.26
CA ARG A 311 -23.35 -11.24 -3.23
C ARG A 311 -22.30 -10.72 -2.24
N SER A 312 -21.92 -11.54 -1.26
CA SER A 312 -20.90 -11.22 -0.25
C SER A 312 -19.65 -12.09 -0.34
N ASP A 313 -19.73 -13.25 -1.01
CA ASP A 313 -18.59 -14.09 -1.35
C ASP A 313 -18.23 -13.89 -2.84
N PHE A 314 -17.08 -13.28 -3.08
CA PHE A 314 -16.53 -13.04 -4.40
C PHE A 314 -15.34 -13.95 -4.71
N THR A 315 -15.26 -15.11 -4.05
CA THR A 315 -14.38 -16.20 -4.49
C THR A 315 -14.72 -16.53 -5.95
N PRO A 316 -13.80 -16.35 -6.90
CA PRO A 316 -14.11 -16.50 -8.31
C PRO A 316 -14.35 -17.97 -8.71
N THR A 317 -15.40 -18.23 -9.49
CA THR A 317 -15.60 -19.55 -10.11
C THR A 317 -14.58 -19.81 -11.23
N ILE A 318 -14.52 -21.04 -11.74
CA ILE A 318 -13.64 -21.39 -12.86
C ILE A 318 -14.02 -20.59 -14.11
N GLU A 319 -15.32 -20.40 -14.36
CA GLU A 319 -15.85 -19.62 -15.48
C GLU A 319 -15.47 -18.14 -15.37
N GLU A 320 -15.56 -17.56 -14.16
CA GLU A 320 -15.15 -16.18 -13.89
C GLU A 320 -13.63 -16.00 -14.08
N LYS A 321 -12.82 -16.96 -13.62
CA LYS A 321 -11.37 -16.98 -13.87
C LYS A 321 -11.05 -17.09 -15.35
N ASN A 322 -11.73 -17.96 -16.09
CA ASN A 322 -11.52 -18.13 -17.54
C ASN A 322 -11.91 -16.87 -18.33
N LEU A 323 -12.98 -16.17 -17.94
CA LEU A 323 -13.37 -14.89 -18.53
C LEU A 323 -12.24 -13.86 -18.41
N VAL A 324 -11.67 -13.74 -17.21
CA VAL A 324 -10.57 -12.81 -16.95
C VAL A 324 -9.29 -13.24 -17.66
N LEU A 325 -8.94 -14.53 -17.64
CA LEU A 325 -7.78 -15.05 -18.35
C LEU A 325 -7.84 -14.75 -19.86
N ASN A 326 -9.02 -14.88 -20.46
CA ASN A 326 -9.26 -14.55 -21.87
C ASN A 326 -9.06 -13.05 -22.16
N ARG A 327 -9.48 -12.16 -21.25
CA ARG A 327 -9.19 -10.71 -21.37
C ARG A 327 -7.70 -10.42 -21.39
N PHE A 328 -6.90 -11.29 -20.77
CA PHE A 328 -5.44 -11.22 -20.74
C PHE A 328 -4.77 -12.05 -21.85
N GLU A 329 -5.52 -12.53 -22.83
CA GLU A 329 -4.99 -13.35 -23.94
C GLU A 329 -4.24 -14.60 -23.45
N ASN A 330 -4.69 -15.17 -22.32
CA ASN A 330 -4.04 -16.29 -21.63
C ASN A 330 -2.59 -16.01 -21.21
N ASN A 331 -2.20 -14.74 -21.11
CA ASN A 331 -0.87 -14.32 -20.68
C ASN A 331 -0.95 -13.35 -19.50
N LEU A 332 -0.56 -13.84 -18.32
CA LEU A 332 -0.57 -13.08 -17.09
C LEU A 332 0.77 -12.39 -16.80
N LYS A 333 1.76 -12.47 -17.69
CA LYS A 333 3.03 -11.76 -17.50
C LYS A 333 2.78 -10.26 -17.44
N VAL A 334 3.31 -9.61 -16.39
CA VAL A 334 3.24 -8.17 -16.26
C VAL A 334 4.10 -7.53 -17.36
N PRO A 335 3.53 -6.66 -18.22
CA PRO A 335 4.28 -6.06 -19.32
C PRO A 335 5.34 -5.10 -18.79
N SER A 336 6.54 -5.08 -19.38
CA SER A 336 7.59 -4.08 -19.07
C SER A 336 7.32 -2.75 -19.78
N ASN A 337 6.32 -2.00 -19.32
CA ASN A 337 5.76 -0.82 -19.99
C ASN A 337 5.89 0.48 -19.16
N PHE A 338 6.97 0.62 -18.39
CA PHE A 338 7.25 1.85 -17.65
C PHE A 338 7.32 3.06 -18.59
N ILE A 339 6.55 4.10 -18.27
CA ILE A 339 6.60 5.40 -18.94
C ILE A 339 6.59 6.50 -17.87
N ARG A 340 7.42 7.53 -18.05
CA ARG A 340 7.45 8.70 -17.18
C ARG A 340 6.17 9.53 -17.35
N THR A 341 5.40 9.68 -16.28
CA THR A 341 4.17 10.49 -16.22
C THR A 341 4.38 11.94 -15.77
N ALA A 342 5.54 12.30 -15.21
CA ALA A 342 5.84 13.61 -14.66
C ALA A 342 7.28 14.05 -15.01
N PRO A 343 7.61 15.36 -14.89
CA PRO A 343 8.97 15.85 -15.09
C PRO A 343 9.98 15.18 -14.15
N VAL A 344 11.19 14.96 -14.66
CA VAL A 344 12.32 14.49 -13.83
C VAL A 344 12.78 15.60 -12.88
N TYR A 345 13.40 15.20 -11.77
CA TYR A 345 14.03 16.15 -10.86
C TYR A 345 15.05 17.05 -11.57
N ASP A 346 14.90 18.36 -11.38
CA ASP A 346 15.89 19.37 -11.72
C ASP A 346 16.18 20.23 -10.48
N ALA A 347 17.45 20.26 -10.08
CA ALA A 347 17.90 21.05 -8.94
C ALA A 347 17.62 22.55 -9.11
N LYS A 348 17.59 23.05 -10.35
CA LYS A 348 17.39 24.47 -10.69
C LYS A 348 15.93 24.92 -10.57
N VAL A 349 14.97 23.99 -10.65
CA VAL A 349 13.54 24.32 -10.53
C VAL A 349 13.22 24.69 -9.08
N THR A 350 12.66 25.88 -8.86
CA THR A 350 12.32 26.42 -7.54
C THR A 350 10.81 26.42 -7.24
N GLY A 351 10.02 25.70 -8.04
CA GLY A 351 8.57 25.58 -7.86
C GLY A 351 8.21 25.10 -6.45
N ASN A 352 7.21 25.75 -5.84
CA ASN A 352 6.76 25.48 -4.48
C ASN A 352 5.38 24.80 -4.40
N GLY A 353 4.78 24.46 -5.56
CA GLY A 353 3.44 23.88 -5.65
C GLY A 353 3.41 22.35 -5.51
N GLN A 354 2.20 21.83 -5.30
CA GLN A 354 1.89 20.42 -5.57
C GLN A 354 1.54 20.25 -7.05
N PRO A 355 1.74 19.06 -7.63
CA PRO A 355 1.43 18.80 -9.03
C PRO A 355 -0.08 18.73 -9.26
N SER A 356 -0.47 18.76 -10.54
CA SER A 356 -1.80 18.33 -10.96
C SER A 356 -1.90 16.80 -10.96
N ALA A 357 -3.11 16.26 -10.96
CA ALA A 357 -3.33 14.82 -11.06
C ALA A 357 -2.96 14.33 -12.46
N TYR A 358 -2.26 13.20 -12.52
CA TYR A 358 -1.90 12.54 -13.78
C TYR A 358 -2.70 11.24 -13.92
N ILE A 359 -3.09 10.91 -15.15
CA ILE A 359 -3.57 9.57 -15.49
C ILE A 359 -2.37 8.76 -15.96
N ASN A 360 -2.16 7.60 -15.35
CA ASN A 360 -1.08 6.71 -15.73
C ASN A 360 -1.49 5.81 -16.89
N TYR A 361 -0.66 5.74 -17.93
CA TYR A 361 -0.92 4.86 -19.07
C TYR A 361 -0.98 3.38 -18.68
N GLN A 362 -0.18 2.95 -17.71
CA GLN A 362 -0.18 1.56 -17.23
C GLN A 362 -1.52 1.21 -16.59
N THR A 363 -2.00 2.04 -15.66
CA THR A 363 -3.30 1.86 -14.99
C THR A 363 -4.45 1.95 -15.96
N LYS A 364 -4.46 2.95 -16.84
CA LYS A 364 -5.48 3.08 -17.88
C LYS A 364 -5.60 1.80 -18.72
N THR A 365 -4.48 1.32 -19.26
CA THR A 365 -4.45 0.10 -20.09
C THR A 365 -4.88 -1.14 -19.30
N PHE A 366 -4.46 -1.24 -18.04
CA PHE A 366 -4.85 -2.34 -17.14
C PHE A 366 -6.36 -2.34 -16.86
N CYS A 367 -6.92 -1.17 -16.53
CA CYS A 367 -8.34 -0.95 -16.27
C CYS A 367 -9.20 -1.28 -17.51
N GLU A 368 -8.80 -0.80 -18.69
CA GLU A 368 -9.46 -1.11 -19.97
C GLU A 368 -9.45 -2.62 -20.26
N LYS A 369 -8.29 -3.28 -20.07
CA LYS A 369 -8.14 -4.71 -20.32
C LYS A 369 -8.99 -5.56 -19.36
N LEU A 370 -8.91 -5.27 -18.07
CA LEU A 370 -9.64 -6.02 -17.03
C LEU A 370 -11.13 -5.66 -16.97
N GLY A 371 -11.52 -4.49 -17.48
CA GLY A 371 -12.89 -3.97 -17.40
C GLY A 371 -13.24 -3.48 -16.00
N ILE A 372 -12.36 -2.65 -15.41
CA ILE A 372 -12.56 -2.01 -14.10
C ILE A 372 -12.28 -0.51 -14.20
N ASP A 373 -12.70 0.25 -13.20
CA ASP A 373 -12.55 1.71 -13.20
C ASP A 373 -11.16 2.16 -12.71
N ASP A 374 -10.71 3.33 -13.18
CA ASP A 374 -9.55 4.03 -12.61
C ASP A 374 -10.04 5.03 -11.54
N PRO A 375 -9.71 4.85 -10.25
CA PRO A 375 -10.08 5.78 -9.18
C PRO A 375 -9.68 7.23 -9.45
N VAL A 376 -8.51 7.48 -10.06
CA VAL A 376 -8.05 8.85 -10.37
C VAL A 376 -8.90 9.45 -11.47
N GLN A 377 -9.25 8.66 -12.48
CA GLN A 377 -10.16 9.10 -13.55
C GLN A 377 -11.54 9.47 -12.98
N LEU A 378 -12.12 8.62 -12.11
CA LEU A 378 -13.40 8.91 -11.45
C LEU A 378 -13.34 10.21 -10.62
N LEU A 379 -12.24 10.47 -9.91
CA LEU A 379 -12.02 11.70 -9.16
C LEU A 379 -11.94 12.96 -10.06
N LEU A 380 -11.38 12.83 -11.26
CA LEU A 380 -11.33 13.92 -12.24
C LEU A 380 -12.72 14.22 -12.81
N GLU A 381 -13.49 13.19 -13.15
CA GLU A 381 -14.83 13.32 -13.74
C GLU A 381 -15.87 13.91 -12.77
N GLN A 382 -15.83 13.51 -11.49
CA GLN A 382 -16.70 14.10 -10.46
C GLN A 382 -16.49 15.60 -10.29
N HIS A 383 -15.23 16.04 -10.37
CA HIS A 383 -14.88 17.44 -10.17
C HIS A 383 -15.27 18.30 -11.38
N ASN A 384 -15.14 17.77 -12.60
CA ASN A 384 -15.59 18.45 -13.82
C ASN A 384 -17.13 18.63 -13.80
N SER A 385 -17.86 17.59 -13.38
CA SER A 385 -19.34 17.62 -13.26
C SER A 385 -19.82 18.59 -12.17
N SER A 386 -19.05 18.72 -11.07
CA SER A 386 -19.36 19.70 -10.02
C SER A 386 -19.04 21.13 -10.46
N SER A 387 -17.99 21.34 -11.26
CA SER A 387 -17.63 22.66 -11.79
C SER A 387 -18.59 23.16 -12.87
N SER A 388 -19.18 22.27 -13.69
CA SER A 388 -20.21 22.63 -14.66
C SER A 388 -21.56 22.91 -14.01
N ALA A 389 -21.89 22.25 -12.88
CA ALA A 389 -23.09 22.56 -12.10
C ALA A 389 -23.03 23.94 -11.43
N ILE A 390 -21.84 24.42 -11.05
CA ILE A 390 -21.63 25.76 -10.48
C ILE A 390 -21.74 26.88 -11.54
N SER A 391 -21.59 26.56 -12.84
CA SER A 391 -21.77 27.54 -13.92
C SER A 391 -23.25 27.84 -14.24
N LEU A 392 -24.21 27.09 -13.68
CA LEU A 392 -25.64 27.29 -13.90
C LEU A 392 -26.32 28.14 -12.81
N SER A 393 -25.62 28.50 -11.74
CA SER A 393 -26.15 29.37 -10.68
C SER A 393 -25.95 30.87 -10.93
N SER A 394 -25.34 31.26 -12.06
CA SER A 394 -25.16 32.67 -12.45
C SER A 394 -26.39 33.31 -13.13
N PHE A 395 -27.53 32.61 -13.19
CA PHE A 395 -28.77 33.09 -13.82
C PHE A 395 -29.97 33.18 -12.87
N LEU A 396 -29.77 33.51 -11.59
CA LEU A 396 -30.88 33.94 -10.73
C LEU A 396 -30.47 35.13 -9.86
N SER A 397 -31.02 36.30 -10.21
CA SER A 397 -31.00 37.54 -9.43
C SER A 397 -31.77 37.37 -8.11
N PRO A 398 -31.47 38.21 -7.10
CA PRO A 398 -31.83 37.95 -5.71
C PRO A 398 -33.24 38.47 -5.43
N ASP A 399 -34.07 37.67 -4.78
CA ASP A 399 -35.11 38.25 -3.93
C ASP A 399 -35.61 37.30 -2.83
N LYS A 400 -35.79 37.93 -1.67
CA LYS A 400 -36.56 37.52 -0.48
C LYS A 400 -35.91 36.58 0.55
N SER A 401 -35.39 37.27 1.57
CA SER A 401 -35.31 36.89 2.97
C SER A 401 -36.58 36.22 3.51
N VAL A 402 -36.42 35.06 4.16
CA VAL A 402 -37.35 34.58 5.18
C VAL A 402 -36.53 34.01 6.34
N ASP A 403 -36.62 34.70 7.47
CA ASP A 403 -36.21 34.26 8.81
C ASP A 403 -36.98 33.00 9.20
N LEU A 404 -36.28 31.99 9.72
CA LEU A 404 -36.87 30.95 10.58
C LEU A 404 -35.80 30.41 11.52
N SER A 405 -35.78 31.01 12.71
CA SER A 405 -35.15 30.48 13.91
C SER A 405 -35.84 29.20 14.36
N SER A 406 -35.12 28.09 14.48
CA SER A 406 -35.53 26.98 15.33
C SER A 406 -34.32 26.36 16.01
N GLN A 407 -34.35 26.44 17.33
CA GLN A 407 -33.42 25.89 18.30
C GLN A 407 -33.20 24.38 18.08
N CYS A 408 -31.94 23.94 18.10
CA CYS A 408 -31.62 22.55 18.36
C CYS A 408 -30.55 22.48 19.45
N SER A 409 -30.91 21.81 20.53
CA SER A 409 -30.18 21.65 21.78
C SER A 409 -28.84 20.96 21.60
N SER A 410 -27.84 21.51 22.29
CA SER A 410 -26.50 20.97 22.49
C SER A 410 -26.51 19.65 23.28
N GLN A 411 -25.96 18.59 22.69
CA GLN A 411 -25.31 17.52 23.44
C GLN A 411 -23.85 17.45 22.98
N THR A 412 -22.98 17.90 23.88
CA THR A 412 -21.53 17.78 23.81
C THR A 412 -21.13 16.37 24.23
N ASP A 413 -20.84 15.50 23.27
CA ASP A 413 -20.06 14.29 23.53
C ASP A 413 -18.58 14.59 23.33
N ILE A 414 -17.87 14.66 24.44
CA ILE A 414 -16.42 14.79 24.52
C ILE A 414 -15.83 13.41 24.13
N ILE A 415 -15.52 13.24 22.85
CA ILE A 415 -14.66 12.14 22.39
C ILE A 415 -13.23 12.68 22.33
N THR A 416 -12.40 12.21 23.25
CA THR A 416 -10.97 12.51 23.31
C THR A 416 -10.23 11.81 22.16
N SER A 417 -10.18 12.44 20.99
CA SER A 417 -9.28 12.07 19.91
C SER A 417 -7.84 12.45 20.30
N ARG A 418 -7.01 11.48 20.67
CA ARG A 418 -5.55 11.69 20.71
C ARG A 418 -5.00 11.58 19.29
N SER A 419 -4.66 12.73 18.73
CA SER A 419 -3.81 12.83 17.56
C SER A 419 -2.48 12.13 17.85
N TYR A 420 -2.09 11.21 16.95
CA TYR A 420 -0.68 10.89 16.80
C TYR A 420 0.02 12.21 16.45
N ASP A 421 0.87 12.69 17.35
CA ASP A 421 1.89 13.63 16.94
C ASP A 421 2.85 12.77 16.09
N ASP A 422 2.85 13.00 14.77
CA ASP A 422 3.77 12.40 13.78
C ASP A 422 5.25 12.82 14.03
N SER A 423 5.57 13.16 15.28
CA SER A 423 6.85 13.61 15.79
C SER A 423 7.59 12.47 16.50
N PHE A 424 7.60 11.26 15.92
CA PHE A 424 8.69 10.33 16.24
C PHE A 424 9.99 10.91 15.69
N THR A 425 10.60 11.70 16.56
CA THR A 425 11.90 12.35 16.42
C THR A 425 12.85 11.51 15.58
N LEU A 426 13.34 12.14 14.51
CA LEU A 426 14.64 11.84 13.88
C LEU A 426 15.72 11.95 14.96
N SER A 427 15.82 10.93 15.80
CA SER A 427 17.05 10.64 16.54
C SER A 427 18.01 10.06 15.52
N ARG A 428 19.10 10.81 15.33
CA ARG A 428 20.25 10.46 14.49
C ARG A 428 20.81 9.08 14.81
#